data_AF-A0A1G3A5G9-F1
#
_entry.id   AF-A0A1G3A5G9-F1
#
_cell.length_a   1.000
_cell.length_b   1.000
_cell.length_c   1.000
_cell.angle_alpha   90.00
_cell.angle_beta   90.00
_cell.angle_gamma   90.00
#
_symmetry.space_group_name_H-M   'P 1'
#
loop_
_entity.id
_entity.type
_entity.pdbx_description
1 polymer ?
#
loop_
_entity_poly.entity_id
_entity_poly.type
_entity_poly.pdbx_seq_one_letter_code
_entity_poly.pdbx_strand_id
1 'polypeptide(L)'
;MDKIVRLSGEIASDGKKAAAPQDAHSVERLLRNFLSWQPIIPTDRKGKIDLKGFAALLAPLCRMLRDDVTDALHDPVSPLVQLATDWRQLLFPDASDEQFADAYAQTVAFALLLGRSEGADPLTLDSAETALAAQHNLLSRALQVLTDPGARAEMAASLDLLLRVIAVAPSASLTGPEDPWLYFYEDFLAAYDPKLRKDAGAYYTPVQVVCAQVRLIDDLLVSRLGKPLGFADSGVVTLDPAAGTGTYLLGVIQHALGRIEAEQGAGAVAGQATALAANLYGSN
;
A
#
# COMPACT_ATOMS: atom_id res chain seq x y z
N MET A 1 32.38 -3.08 3.27
CA MET A 1 33.03 -1.98 2.53
C MET A 1 33.55 -2.59 1.23
N ASP A 2 32.83 -2.38 0.14
CA ASP A 2 33.27 -2.90 -1.16
C ASP A 2 34.53 -2.16 -1.62
N LYS A 3 35.51 -2.91 -2.12
CA LYS A 3 36.76 -2.36 -2.66
C LYS A 3 36.45 -1.61 -3.95
N ILE A 4 36.91 -0.36 -4.03
CA ILE A 4 36.87 0.43 -5.28
C ILE A 4 37.66 -0.33 -6.36
N VAL A 5 36.99 -0.66 -7.46
CA VAL A 5 37.64 -1.26 -8.64
C VAL A 5 38.27 -0.13 -9.45
N ARG A 6 39.57 -0.23 -9.73
CA ARG A 6 40.33 0.70 -10.58
C ARG A 6 40.99 -0.08 -11.71
N LEU A 7 41.11 0.54 -12.87
CA LEU A 7 41.95 0.01 -13.95
C LEU A 7 43.43 0.16 -13.59
N SER A 8 44.28 -0.68 -14.17
CA SER A 8 45.71 -0.70 -13.90
C SER A 8 46.45 0.52 -14.49
N GLY A 9 45.88 1.19 -15.50
CA GLY A 9 46.40 2.44 -16.07
C GLY A 9 45.30 3.46 -16.35
N GLU A 10 45.69 4.62 -16.90
CA GLU A 10 44.76 5.70 -17.22
C GLU A 10 44.26 5.58 -18.66
N ILE A 11 42.93 5.50 -18.85
CA ILE A 11 42.32 5.35 -20.19
C ILE A 11 42.74 6.50 -21.12
N ALA A 12 42.85 7.71 -20.58
CA ALA A 12 43.13 8.92 -21.36
C ALA A 12 44.58 8.96 -21.91
N SER A 13 45.55 8.37 -21.21
CA SER A 13 46.96 8.37 -21.63
C SER A 13 47.40 7.03 -22.24
N ASP A 14 46.92 5.91 -21.71
CA ASP A 14 47.49 4.59 -21.98
C ASP A 14 46.67 3.80 -23.01
N GLY A 15 45.46 4.27 -23.34
CA GLY A 15 44.57 3.66 -24.31
C GLY A 15 44.34 2.17 -24.05
N LYS A 16 44.66 1.31 -25.02
CA LYS A 16 44.50 -0.15 -24.88
C LYS A 16 45.37 -0.80 -23.80
N LYS A 17 46.43 -0.13 -23.34
CA LYS A 17 47.32 -0.62 -22.28
C LYS A 17 46.82 -0.29 -20.87
N ALA A 18 45.79 0.55 -20.76
CA ALA A 18 45.20 0.96 -19.49
C ALA A 18 44.51 -0.21 -18.74
N ALA A 19 44.12 -1.27 -19.45
CA ALA A 19 43.41 -2.41 -18.87
C ALA A 19 44.27 -3.69 -18.96
N ALA A 20 44.57 -4.27 -17.80
CA ALA A 20 45.17 -5.59 -17.68
C ALA A 20 44.09 -6.70 -17.61
N PRO A 21 44.42 -7.96 -17.91
CA PRO A 21 43.45 -9.07 -17.82
C PRO A 21 42.76 -9.21 -16.45
N GLN A 22 43.46 -8.87 -15.36
CA GLN A 22 42.91 -8.84 -13.99
C GLN A 22 41.85 -7.74 -13.76
N ASP A 23 41.97 -6.62 -14.49
CA ASP A 23 41.00 -5.53 -14.44
C ASP A 23 39.70 -5.97 -15.11
N ALA A 24 39.80 -6.70 -16.22
CA ALA A 24 38.64 -7.27 -16.90
C ALA A 24 37.82 -8.17 -15.96
N HIS A 25 38.47 -9.03 -15.17
CA HIS A 25 37.77 -9.88 -14.22
C HIS A 25 37.13 -9.09 -13.05
N SER A 26 37.80 -8.02 -12.61
CA SER A 26 37.29 -7.16 -11.55
C SER A 26 36.08 -6.33 -12.01
N VAL A 27 36.12 -5.80 -13.24
CA VAL A 27 35.01 -5.09 -13.88
C VAL A 27 33.87 -6.05 -14.21
N GLU A 28 34.16 -7.23 -14.74
CA GLU A 28 33.17 -8.28 -14.98
C GLU A 28 32.41 -8.61 -13.69
N ARG A 29 33.12 -8.82 -12.57
CA ARG A 29 32.48 -9.09 -11.28
C ARG A 29 31.61 -7.92 -10.81
N LEU A 30 32.07 -6.68 -10.99
CA LEU A 30 31.29 -5.49 -10.64
C LEU A 30 30.02 -5.39 -11.49
N LEU A 31 30.13 -5.59 -12.81
CA LEU A 31 29.00 -5.58 -13.73
C LEU A 31 28.03 -6.73 -13.44
N ARG A 32 28.54 -7.93 -13.14
CA ARG A 32 27.70 -9.06 -12.71
C ARG A 32 26.96 -8.72 -11.43
N ASN A 33 27.64 -8.23 -10.40
CA ASN A 33 27.01 -7.84 -9.15
C ASN A 33 25.95 -6.75 -9.34
N PHE A 34 26.20 -5.78 -10.23
CA PHE A 34 25.24 -4.73 -10.57
C PHE A 34 24.02 -5.28 -11.31
N LEU A 35 24.24 -6.09 -12.36
CA LEU A 35 23.16 -6.64 -13.19
C LEU A 35 22.33 -7.70 -12.45
N SER A 36 22.98 -8.49 -11.59
CA SER A 36 22.34 -9.54 -10.77
C SER A 36 21.92 -9.06 -9.38
N TRP A 37 21.99 -7.75 -9.10
CA TRP A 37 21.62 -7.20 -7.81
C TRP A 37 20.19 -7.61 -7.42
N GLN A 38 19.93 -7.87 -6.14
CA GLN A 38 18.57 -8.06 -5.66
C GLN A 38 18.26 -7.03 -4.58
N PRO A 39 17.04 -6.47 -4.55
CA PRO A 39 16.65 -5.57 -3.50
C PRO A 39 16.76 -6.22 -2.13
N ILE A 40 17.34 -5.49 -1.19
CA ILE A 40 17.45 -5.91 0.21
C ILE A 40 16.33 -5.20 0.97
N ILE A 41 15.32 -5.95 1.39
CA ILE A 41 14.20 -5.39 2.18
C ILE A 41 14.56 -5.32 3.66
N PRO A 42 14.12 -4.27 4.38
CA PRO A 42 14.28 -4.18 5.83
C PRO A 42 13.59 -5.34 6.53
N THR A 43 14.28 -5.94 7.51
CA THR A 43 13.72 -7.00 8.36
C THR A 43 13.98 -6.70 9.83
N ASP A 44 13.09 -7.21 10.68
CA ASP A 44 13.24 -7.16 12.14
C ASP A 44 14.29 -8.16 12.64
N ARG A 45 14.52 -8.18 13.97
CA ARG A 45 15.48 -9.09 14.61
C ARG A 45 15.16 -10.59 14.43
N LYS A 46 13.94 -10.93 14.02
CA LYS A 46 13.46 -12.29 13.78
C LYS A 46 13.47 -12.65 12.30
N GLY A 47 13.91 -11.74 11.42
CA GLY A 47 13.91 -11.94 9.97
C GLY A 47 12.54 -11.76 9.31
N LYS A 48 11.54 -11.24 10.04
CA LYS A 48 10.26 -10.83 9.43
C LYS A 48 10.44 -9.47 8.76
N ILE A 49 9.72 -9.20 7.68
CA ILE A 49 9.73 -7.89 7.03
C ILE A 49 9.39 -6.78 8.03
N ASP A 50 10.21 -5.72 8.03
CA ASP A 50 9.90 -4.46 8.71
C ASP A 50 9.07 -3.60 7.75
N LEU A 51 7.75 -3.60 7.94
CA LEU A 51 6.81 -2.91 7.08
C LEU A 51 7.04 -1.39 7.04
N LYS A 52 7.47 -0.78 8.15
CA LYS A 52 7.78 0.65 8.20
C LYS A 52 9.03 0.98 7.40
N GLY A 53 10.08 0.19 7.57
CA GLY A 53 11.29 0.29 6.76
C GLY A 53 11.00 0.05 5.27
N PHE A 54 10.15 -0.93 4.96
CA PHE A 54 9.74 -1.22 3.60
C PHE A 54 8.92 -0.08 2.97
N ALA A 55 8.01 0.54 3.73
CA ALA A 55 7.28 1.72 3.30
C ALA A 55 8.22 2.89 2.97
N ALA A 56 9.23 3.13 3.82
CA ALA A 56 10.26 4.13 3.59
C ALA A 56 11.14 3.82 2.37
N LEU A 57 11.32 2.54 2.02
CA LEU A 57 12.01 2.10 0.81
C LEU A 57 11.16 2.31 -0.46
N LEU A 58 9.85 2.05 -0.41
CA LEU A 58 8.95 2.23 -1.56
C LEU A 58 8.62 3.70 -1.85
N ALA A 59 8.50 4.54 -0.83
CA ALA A 59 8.15 5.96 -0.97
C ALA A 59 8.99 6.72 -2.03
N PRO A 60 10.35 6.68 -2.02
CA PRO A 60 11.14 7.34 -3.05
C PRO A 60 10.95 6.73 -4.45
N LEU A 61 10.65 5.44 -4.57
CA LEU A 61 10.41 4.78 -5.86
C LEU A 61 9.07 5.21 -6.46
N CYS A 62 8.05 5.32 -5.63
CA CYS A 62 6.76 5.86 -6.03
C CYS A 62 6.88 7.34 -6.43
N ARG A 63 7.70 8.14 -5.72
CA ARG A 63 7.99 9.52 -6.15
C ARG A 63 8.69 9.57 -7.49
N MET A 64 9.64 8.67 -7.74
CA MET A 64 10.31 8.59 -9.04
C MET A 64 9.32 8.28 -10.17
N LEU A 65 8.36 7.37 -9.94
CA LEU A 65 7.27 7.11 -10.88
C LEU A 65 6.38 8.35 -11.08
N ARG A 66 6.03 9.06 -10.00
CA ARG A 66 5.28 10.31 -10.09
C ARG A 66 6.03 11.34 -10.93
N ASP A 67 7.32 11.51 -10.68
CA ASP A 67 8.15 12.49 -11.38
C ASP A 67 8.27 12.13 -12.88
N ASP A 68 8.44 10.84 -13.24
CA ASP A 68 8.39 10.38 -14.64
C ASP A 68 7.05 10.73 -15.31
N VAL A 69 5.92 10.55 -14.61
CA VAL A 69 4.59 10.91 -15.12
C VAL A 69 4.45 12.41 -15.28
N THR A 70 4.92 13.20 -14.30
CA THR A 70 4.93 14.66 -14.39
C THR A 70 5.74 15.14 -15.60
N ASP A 71 6.92 14.54 -15.84
CA ASP A 71 7.75 14.88 -16.99
C ASP A 71 7.07 14.53 -18.32
N ALA A 72 6.43 13.36 -18.40
CA ALA A 72 5.67 12.94 -19.57
C ALA A 72 4.50 13.88 -19.93
N LEU A 73 3.81 14.44 -18.93
CA LEU A 73 2.71 15.39 -19.16
C LEU A 73 3.15 16.71 -19.80
N HIS A 74 4.44 17.04 -19.76
CA HIS A 74 4.99 18.19 -20.47
C HIS A 74 5.13 17.97 -21.99
N ASP A 75 5.05 16.71 -22.47
CA ASP A 75 5.01 16.39 -23.90
C ASP A 75 3.55 16.19 -24.36
N PRO A 76 3.00 17.10 -25.19
CA PRO A 76 1.62 17.00 -25.68
C PRO A 76 1.31 15.73 -26.48
N VAL A 77 2.32 15.01 -26.96
CA VAL A 77 2.16 13.77 -27.74
C VAL A 77 2.18 12.53 -26.84
N SER A 78 2.55 12.67 -25.57
CA SER A 78 2.58 11.55 -24.62
C SER A 78 1.19 10.91 -24.46
N PRO A 79 1.09 9.57 -24.46
CA PRO A 79 -0.14 8.86 -24.12
C PRO A 79 -0.70 9.24 -22.73
N LEU A 80 0.16 9.65 -21.80
CA LEU A 80 -0.24 10.06 -20.45
C LEU A 80 -1.06 11.35 -20.43
N VAL A 81 -0.89 12.24 -21.42
CA VAL A 81 -1.72 13.45 -21.56
C VAL A 81 -3.17 13.08 -21.85
N GLN A 82 -3.41 12.08 -22.70
CA GLN A 82 -4.77 11.61 -22.96
C GLN A 82 -5.36 10.92 -21.73
N LEU A 83 -4.58 10.08 -21.05
CA LEU A 83 -5.01 9.43 -19.79
C LEU A 83 -5.38 10.47 -18.71
N ALA A 84 -4.59 11.53 -18.56
CA ALA A 84 -4.88 12.62 -17.63
C ALA A 84 -6.17 13.36 -18.01
N THR A 85 -6.37 13.60 -19.30
CA THR A 85 -7.59 14.24 -19.83
C THR A 85 -8.82 13.41 -19.52
N ASP A 86 -8.79 12.11 -19.79
CA ASP A 86 -9.91 11.20 -19.55
C ASP A 86 -10.19 11.07 -18.05
N TRP A 87 -9.15 10.96 -17.23
CA TRP A 87 -9.27 10.90 -15.77
C TRP A 87 -9.93 12.15 -15.18
N ARG A 88 -9.57 13.35 -15.67
CA ARG A 88 -10.23 14.61 -15.26
C ARG A 88 -11.68 14.66 -15.67
N GLN A 89 -11.99 14.30 -16.92
CA GLN A 89 -13.37 14.35 -17.42
C GLN A 89 -14.29 13.40 -16.67
N LEU A 90 -13.79 12.24 -16.27
CA LEU A 90 -14.59 11.18 -15.67
C LEU A 90 -14.65 11.25 -14.14
N LEU A 91 -13.58 11.69 -13.47
CA LEU A 91 -13.43 11.53 -12.02
C LEU A 91 -13.15 12.85 -11.30
N PHE A 92 -12.20 13.66 -11.78
CA PHE A 92 -11.74 14.85 -11.06
C PHE A 92 -11.53 16.06 -12.00
N PRO A 93 -12.61 16.78 -12.38
CA PRO A 93 -12.54 17.83 -13.41
C PRO A 93 -11.55 18.96 -13.12
N ASP A 94 -11.36 19.29 -11.85
CA ASP A 94 -10.52 20.42 -11.41
C ASP A 94 -9.11 19.98 -10.98
N ALA A 95 -8.74 18.72 -11.17
CA ALA A 95 -7.45 18.22 -10.71
C ALA A 95 -6.29 18.70 -11.60
N SER A 96 -5.23 19.18 -10.96
CA SER A 96 -3.96 19.58 -11.59
C SER A 96 -3.17 18.40 -12.16
N ASP A 97 -2.12 18.67 -12.95
CA ASP A 97 -1.20 17.63 -13.47
C ASP A 97 -0.44 16.96 -12.33
N GLU A 98 -0.07 17.72 -11.30
CA GLU A 98 0.58 17.20 -10.10
C GLU A 98 -0.34 16.24 -9.34
N GLN A 99 -1.63 16.58 -9.20
CA GLN A 99 -2.61 15.70 -8.55
C GLN A 99 -2.87 14.43 -9.35
N PHE A 100 -2.90 14.51 -10.68
CA PHE A 100 -3.03 13.32 -11.53
C PHE A 100 -1.79 12.43 -11.42
N ALA A 101 -0.59 12.99 -11.54
CA ALA A 101 0.66 12.23 -11.46
C ALA A 101 0.81 11.52 -10.10
N ASP A 102 0.41 12.20 -9.03
CA ASP A 102 0.42 11.65 -7.69
C ASP A 102 -0.56 10.48 -7.52
N ALA A 103 -1.81 10.67 -7.95
CA ALA A 103 -2.83 9.63 -7.93
C ALA A 103 -2.44 8.43 -8.81
N TYR A 104 -1.85 8.68 -9.98
CA TYR A 104 -1.32 7.67 -10.88
C TYR A 104 -0.27 6.82 -10.17
N ALA A 105 0.77 7.45 -9.63
CA ALA A 105 1.92 6.75 -9.06
C ALA A 105 1.52 5.91 -7.84
N GLN A 106 0.67 6.45 -6.98
CA GLN A 106 0.11 5.71 -5.84
C GLN A 106 -0.73 4.53 -6.31
N THR A 107 -1.64 4.73 -7.26
CA THR A 107 -2.52 3.66 -7.76
C THR A 107 -1.71 2.49 -8.32
N VAL A 108 -0.71 2.76 -9.15
CA VAL A 108 0.17 1.72 -9.71
C VAL A 108 0.96 1.01 -8.61
N ALA A 109 1.61 1.76 -7.71
CA ALA A 109 2.42 1.16 -6.64
C ALA A 109 1.60 0.26 -5.70
N PHE A 110 0.40 0.71 -5.30
CA PHE A 110 -0.47 -0.07 -4.42
C PHE A 110 -1.16 -1.23 -5.13
N ALA A 111 -1.53 -1.09 -6.41
CA ALA A 111 -2.05 -2.20 -7.19
C ALA A 111 -1.01 -3.33 -7.31
N LEU A 112 0.26 -2.99 -7.58
CA LEU A 112 1.35 -3.97 -7.63
C LEU A 112 1.58 -4.64 -6.27
N LEU A 113 1.57 -3.86 -5.21
CA LEU A 113 1.75 -4.36 -3.85
C LEU A 113 0.60 -5.29 -3.42
N LEU A 114 -0.63 -4.94 -3.79
CA LEU A 114 -1.80 -5.76 -3.51
C LEU A 114 -1.80 -7.03 -4.37
N GLY A 115 -1.45 -6.92 -5.66
CA GLY A 115 -1.25 -8.08 -6.53
C GLY A 115 -0.22 -9.06 -5.96
N ARG A 116 0.89 -8.54 -5.40
CA ARG A 116 1.88 -9.37 -4.69
C ARG A 116 1.29 -10.04 -3.44
N SER A 117 0.49 -9.30 -2.68
CA SER A 117 -0.19 -9.81 -1.48
C SER A 117 -1.20 -10.92 -1.80
N GLU A 118 -1.90 -10.79 -2.93
CA GLU A 118 -2.87 -11.76 -3.44
C GLU A 118 -2.22 -12.95 -4.18
N GLY A 119 -0.89 -13.06 -4.15
CA GLY A 119 -0.16 -14.24 -4.61
C GLY A 119 0.46 -14.16 -6.00
N ALA A 120 0.60 -12.97 -6.60
CA ALA A 120 1.41 -12.81 -7.81
C ALA A 120 2.89 -13.18 -7.53
N ASP A 121 3.34 -14.31 -8.06
CA ASP A 121 4.70 -14.82 -7.95
C ASP A 121 5.08 -15.66 -9.19
N PRO A 122 6.07 -15.26 -10.02
CA PRO A 122 6.83 -14.02 -9.91
C PRO A 122 5.95 -12.78 -10.16
N LEU A 123 6.29 -11.65 -9.54
CA LEU A 123 5.56 -10.40 -9.74
C LEU A 123 5.92 -9.74 -11.08
N THR A 124 4.95 -9.72 -11.98
CA THR A 124 4.89 -8.96 -13.24
C THR A 124 3.58 -8.18 -13.32
N LEU A 125 3.45 -7.21 -14.24
CA LEU A 125 2.18 -6.53 -14.51
C LEU A 125 1.04 -7.53 -14.76
N ASP A 126 1.23 -8.43 -15.73
CA ASP A 126 0.22 -9.44 -16.10
C ASP A 126 -0.19 -10.32 -14.91
N SER A 127 0.77 -10.75 -14.08
CA SER A 127 0.47 -11.56 -12.90
C SER A 127 -0.26 -10.76 -11.81
N ALA A 128 0.08 -9.48 -11.62
CA ALA A 128 -0.57 -8.60 -10.67
C ALA A 128 -2.01 -8.30 -11.11
N GLU A 129 -2.21 -7.97 -12.38
CA GLU A 129 -3.55 -7.78 -12.96
C GLU A 129 -4.42 -9.04 -12.82
N THR A 130 -3.84 -10.22 -13.08
CA THR A 130 -4.53 -11.50 -12.95
C THR A 130 -4.91 -11.80 -11.51
N ALA A 131 -4.00 -11.58 -10.56
CA ALA A 131 -4.26 -11.75 -9.13
C ALA A 131 -5.36 -10.79 -8.65
N LEU A 132 -5.30 -9.51 -9.06
CA LEU A 132 -6.30 -8.51 -8.73
C LEU A 132 -7.66 -8.80 -9.36
N ALA A 133 -7.74 -9.39 -10.55
CA ALA A 133 -9.02 -9.69 -11.19
C ALA A 133 -9.90 -10.67 -10.39
N ALA A 134 -9.31 -11.47 -9.49
CA ALA A 134 -10.08 -12.40 -8.66
C ALA A 134 -10.99 -11.69 -7.64
N GLN A 135 -10.51 -10.59 -7.02
CA GLN A 135 -11.18 -9.94 -5.88
C GLN A 135 -11.30 -8.41 -6.00
N HIS A 136 -10.53 -7.80 -6.92
CA HIS A 136 -10.37 -6.36 -7.09
C HIS A 136 -10.47 -5.94 -8.56
N ASN A 137 -11.54 -6.37 -9.25
CA ASN A 137 -11.75 -6.15 -10.69
C ASN A 137 -11.55 -4.70 -11.15
N LEU A 138 -12.05 -3.71 -10.38
CA LEU A 138 -11.88 -2.30 -10.73
C LEU A 138 -10.41 -1.89 -10.70
N LEU A 139 -9.65 -2.32 -9.69
CA LEU A 139 -8.24 -2.00 -9.55
C LEU A 139 -7.39 -2.73 -10.61
N SER A 140 -7.76 -3.97 -10.97
CA SER A 140 -7.16 -4.70 -12.10
C SER A 140 -7.34 -3.93 -13.42
N ARG A 141 -8.55 -3.41 -13.68
CA ARG A 141 -8.81 -2.57 -14.86
C ARG A 141 -8.09 -1.23 -14.82
N ALA A 142 -8.03 -0.59 -13.65
CA ALA A 142 -7.26 0.63 -13.49
C ALA A 142 -5.78 0.38 -13.80
N LEU A 143 -5.19 -0.67 -13.22
CA LEU A 143 -3.79 -1.03 -13.49
C LEU A 143 -3.56 -1.25 -15.00
N GLN A 144 -4.42 -2.01 -15.68
CA GLN A 144 -4.35 -2.24 -17.13
C GLN A 144 -4.32 -0.97 -17.96
N VAL A 145 -5.18 -0.01 -17.63
CA VAL A 145 -5.30 1.25 -18.36
C VAL A 145 -4.10 2.15 -18.09
N LEU A 146 -3.68 2.24 -16.83
CA LEU A 146 -2.55 3.07 -16.44
C LEU A 146 -1.25 2.52 -17.03
N THR A 147 -1.05 1.20 -17.02
CA THR A 147 0.18 0.57 -17.52
C THR A 147 0.07 0.04 -18.94
N ASP A 148 -0.74 0.69 -19.78
CA ASP A 148 -0.80 0.36 -21.21
C ASP A 148 0.59 0.46 -21.86
N PRO A 149 0.89 -0.27 -22.96
CA PRO A 149 2.22 -0.28 -23.56
C PRO A 149 2.80 1.11 -23.90
N GLY A 150 1.95 2.07 -24.27
CA GLY A 150 2.32 3.46 -24.55
C GLY A 150 2.76 4.19 -23.28
N ALA A 151 1.87 4.26 -22.28
CA ALA A 151 2.19 4.87 -20.98
C ALA A 151 3.40 4.21 -20.30
N ARG A 152 3.46 2.86 -20.34
CA ARG A 152 4.56 2.07 -19.76
C ARG A 152 5.92 2.44 -20.34
N ALA A 153 6.01 2.69 -21.64
CA ALA A 153 7.28 2.97 -22.30
C ALA A 153 7.97 4.22 -21.75
N GLU A 154 7.20 5.21 -21.32
CA GLU A 154 7.71 6.48 -20.78
C GLU A 154 8.17 6.36 -19.31
N MET A 155 7.61 5.41 -18.56
CA MET A 155 7.92 5.18 -17.12
C MET A 155 8.64 3.86 -16.82
N ALA A 156 9.20 3.21 -17.83
CA ALA A 156 9.70 1.83 -17.72
C ALA A 156 10.73 1.68 -16.58
N ALA A 157 11.62 2.65 -16.42
CA ALA A 157 12.68 2.58 -15.41
C ALA A 157 12.15 2.59 -13.97
N SER A 158 11.22 3.50 -13.64
CA SER A 158 10.63 3.58 -12.31
C SER A 158 9.68 2.43 -12.01
N LEU A 159 8.87 2.03 -13.00
CA LEU A 159 7.96 0.91 -12.88
C LEU A 159 8.71 -0.42 -12.68
N ASP A 160 9.76 -0.67 -13.44
CA ASP A 160 10.56 -1.90 -13.31
C ASP A 160 11.27 -1.95 -11.95
N LEU A 161 11.71 -0.81 -11.41
CA LEU A 161 12.30 -0.75 -10.07
C LEU A 161 11.27 -1.02 -8.97
N LEU A 162 10.06 -0.46 -9.08
CA LEU A 162 8.94 -0.77 -8.19
C LEU A 162 8.60 -2.26 -8.22
N LEU A 163 8.42 -2.83 -9.41
CA LEU A 163 8.17 -4.27 -9.60
C LEU A 163 9.25 -5.11 -8.93
N ARG A 164 10.53 -4.81 -9.19
CA ARG A 164 11.66 -5.57 -8.64
C ARG A 164 11.70 -5.53 -7.11
N VAL A 165 11.43 -4.37 -6.50
CA VAL A 165 11.46 -4.18 -5.04
C VAL A 165 10.24 -4.79 -4.36
N ILE A 166 9.05 -4.68 -4.97
CA ILE A 166 7.84 -5.31 -4.45
C ILE A 166 7.92 -6.84 -4.59
N ALA A 167 8.51 -7.36 -5.67
CA ALA A 167 8.61 -8.80 -5.92
C ALA A 167 9.32 -9.57 -4.79
N VAL A 168 10.33 -8.97 -4.15
CA VAL A 168 11.07 -9.62 -3.06
C VAL A 168 10.34 -9.60 -1.71
N ALA A 169 9.26 -8.83 -1.57
CA ALA A 169 8.43 -8.87 -0.38
C ALA A 169 7.69 -10.22 -0.31
N PRO A 170 7.64 -10.90 0.86
CA PRO A 170 6.82 -12.09 1.02
C PRO A 170 5.34 -11.79 0.73
N SER A 171 4.62 -12.67 0.04
CA SER A 171 3.20 -12.44 -0.31
C SER A 171 2.30 -12.22 0.92
N ALA A 172 2.53 -12.95 2.02
CA ALA A 172 1.77 -12.79 3.26
C ALA A 172 2.18 -11.57 4.11
N SER A 173 2.98 -10.63 3.59
CA SER A 173 3.51 -9.50 4.38
C SER A 173 2.43 -8.51 4.82
N LEU A 174 1.37 -8.36 4.03
CA LEU A 174 0.31 -7.39 4.25
C LEU A 174 -1.05 -8.05 4.53
N THR A 175 -1.05 -9.34 4.83
CA THR A 175 -2.23 -10.07 5.27
C THR A 175 -2.10 -10.43 6.75
N GLY A 176 -3.16 -10.22 7.53
CA GLY A 176 -3.15 -10.54 8.96
C GLY A 176 -4.29 -9.94 9.76
N PRO A 177 -4.53 -10.43 11.00
CA PRO A 177 -5.66 -10.04 11.83
C PRO A 177 -5.63 -8.59 12.33
N GLU A 178 -4.48 -7.93 12.26
CA GLU A 178 -4.30 -6.53 12.71
C GLU A 178 -4.36 -5.51 11.56
N ASP A 179 -4.80 -5.93 10.36
CA ASP A 179 -4.84 -5.09 9.15
C ASP A 179 -3.51 -4.33 8.88
N PRO A 180 -2.40 -5.07 8.65
CA PRO A 180 -1.09 -4.47 8.42
C PRO A 180 -1.04 -3.59 7.16
N TRP A 181 -2.00 -3.73 6.24
CA TRP A 181 -2.12 -2.94 5.03
C TRP A 181 -2.32 -1.45 5.34
N LEU A 182 -3.16 -1.13 6.34
CA LEU A 182 -3.48 0.25 6.68
C LEU A 182 -2.32 0.96 7.39
N TYR A 183 -1.68 0.32 8.36
CA TYR A 183 -0.48 0.88 9.00
C TYR A 183 0.66 1.07 8.00
N PHE A 184 0.80 0.14 7.05
CA PHE A 184 1.73 0.29 5.94
C PHE A 184 1.41 1.51 5.09
N TYR A 185 0.13 1.72 4.74
CA TYR A 185 -0.31 2.90 3.98
C TYR A 185 0.02 4.21 4.71
N GLU A 186 -0.17 4.28 6.02
CA GLU A 186 0.19 5.48 6.81
C GLU A 186 1.69 5.73 6.85
N ASP A 187 2.49 4.70 7.13
CA ASP A 187 3.95 4.81 7.16
C ASP A 187 4.49 5.16 5.77
N PHE A 188 3.85 4.66 4.71
CA PHE A 188 4.14 5.02 3.33
C PHE A 188 3.84 6.49 3.08
N LEU A 189 2.62 6.97 3.37
CA LEU A 189 2.25 8.37 3.19
C LEU A 189 3.16 9.31 3.99
N ALA A 190 3.55 8.91 5.21
CA ALA A 190 4.50 9.65 6.02
C ALA A 190 5.86 9.81 5.34
N ALA A 191 6.33 8.77 4.66
CA ALA A 191 7.59 8.77 3.95
C ALA A 191 7.48 9.39 2.55
N TYR A 192 6.31 9.31 1.91
CA TYR A 192 6.02 9.69 0.53
C TYR A 192 5.67 11.17 0.39
N ASP A 193 4.65 11.64 1.12
CA ASP A 193 4.26 13.05 1.17
C ASP A 193 3.60 13.37 2.54
N PRO A 194 4.37 13.98 3.48
CA PRO A 194 3.85 14.36 4.79
C PRO A 194 2.72 15.40 4.77
N LYS A 195 2.60 16.21 3.71
CA LYS A 195 1.49 17.17 3.57
C LYS A 195 0.24 16.41 3.12
N LEU A 196 0.36 15.56 2.11
CA LEU A 196 -0.73 14.69 1.68
C LEU A 196 -1.25 13.82 2.82
N ARG A 197 -0.37 13.28 3.69
CA ARG A 197 -0.79 12.56 4.89
C ARG A 197 -1.70 13.39 5.79
N LYS A 198 -1.37 14.67 6.00
CA LYS A 198 -2.17 15.58 6.84
C LYS A 198 -3.48 15.94 6.17
N ASP A 199 -3.45 16.23 4.88
CA ASP A 199 -4.61 16.69 4.10
C ASP A 199 -5.60 15.55 3.83
N ALA A 200 -5.12 14.32 3.66
CA ALA A 200 -5.93 13.11 3.57
C ALA A 200 -6.60 12.73 4.89
N GLY A 201 -6.26 13.41 6.01
CA GLY A 201 -6.82 13.10 7.33
C GLY A 201 -6.54 11.67 7.78
N ALA A 202 -5.51 11.01 7.24
CA ALA A 202 -5.14 9.62 7.51
C ALA A 202 -4.55 9.51 8.93
N TYR A 203 -5.44 9.63 9.92
CA TYR A 203 -5.24 9.30 11.32
C TYR A 203 -6.13 8.10 11.61
N TYR A 204 -5.59 6.91 11.43
CA TYR A 204 -6.21 5.73 11.96
C TYR A 204 -6.15 5.75 13.49
N THR A 205 -7.25 5.40 14.14
CA THR A 205 -7.22 5.08 15.56
C THR A 205 -6.76 3.64 15.69
N PRO A 206 -5.59 3.36 16.32
CA PRO A 206 -5.07 2.00 16.43
C PRO A 206 -6.12 1.05 17.00
N VAL A 207 -6.19 -0.18 16.49
CA VAL A 207 -7.22 -1.16 16.89
C VAL A 207 -7.28 -1.36 18.41
N GLN A 208 -6.16 -1.28 19.12
CA GLN A 208 -6.11 -1.39 20.57
C GLN A 208 -6.77 -0.19 21.28
N VAL A 209 -6.65 1.01 20.70
CA VAL A 209 -7.31 2.22 21.18
C VAL A 209 -8.81 2.16 20.91
N VAL A 210 -9.22 1.71 19.71
CA VAL A 210 -10.62 1.47 19.38
C VAL A 210 -11.23 0.45 20.34
N CYS A 211 -10.59 -0.70 20.55
CA CYS A 211 -11.05 -1.72 21.50
C CYS A 211 -11.15 -1.18 22.93
N ALA A 212 -10.20 -0.35 23.37
CA ALA A 212 -10.24 0.27 24.70
C ALA A 212 -11.42 1.24 24.85
N GLN A 213 -11.68 2.06 23.84
CA GLN A 213 -12.79 3.01 23.83
C GLN A 213 -14.15 2.32 23.74
N VAL A 214 -14.28 1.31 22.87
CA VAL A 214 -15.48 0.46 22.78
C VAL A 214 -15.77 -0.19 24.13
N ARG A 215 -14.77 -0.82 24.77
CA ARG A 215 -14.95 -1.39 26.11
C ARG A 215 -15.38 -0.36 27.15
N LEU A 216 -14.77 0.82 27.16
CA LEU A 216 -15.11 1.90 28.09
C LEU A 216 -16.55 2.38 27.90
N ILE A 217 -16.98 2.59 26.66
CA ILE A 217 -18.34 3.04 26.36
C ILE A 217 -19.35 1.96 26.74
N ASP A 218 -19.04 0.71 26.45
CA ASP A 218 -19.88 -0.42 26.81
C ASP A 218 -20.04 -0.55 28.34
N ASP A 219 -18.96 -0.40 29.10
CA ASP A 219 -19.02 -0.37 30.57
C ASP A 219 -19.92 0.77 31.08
N LEU A 220 -19.92 1.94 30.42
CA LEU A 220 -20.81 3.06 30.74
C LEU A 220 -22.27 2.77 30.39
N LEU A 221 -22.53 2.11 29.24
CA LEU A 221 -23.87 1.68 28.83
C LEU A 221 -24.48 0.77 29.91
N VAL A 222 -23.72 -0.22 30.38
CA VAL A 222 -24.18 -1.17 31.40
C VAL A 222 -24.30 -0.49 32.77
N SER A 223 -23.23 0.14 33.26
CA SER A 223 -23.15 0.59 34.65
C SER A 223 -23.85 1.92 34.95
N ARG A 224 -24.07 2.77 33.94
CA ARG A 224 -24.62 4.13 34.12
C ARG A 224 -25.91 4.38 33.36
N LEU A 225 -26.11 3.71 32.23
CA LEU A 225 -27.27 3.93 31.36
C LEU A 225 -28.31 2.80 31.40
N GLY A 226 -28.07 1.77 32.22
CA GLY A 226 -29.02 0.68 32.45
C GLY A 226 -29.27 -0.17 31.20
N LYS A 227 -28.25 -0.32 30.35
CA LYS A 227 -28.29 -1.13 29.13
C LYS A 227 -27.53 -2.44 29.36
N PRO A 228 -28.17 -3.50 29.89
CA PRO A 228 -27.47 -4.70 30.37
C PRO A 228 -26.72 -5.45 29.26
N LEU A 229 -27.14 -5.33 28.00
CA LEU A 229 -26.46 -5.93 26.84
C LEU A 229 -25.42 -5.01 26.19
N GLY A 230 -25.15 -3.83 26.78
CA GLY A 230 -24.22 -2.86 26.24
C GLY A 230 -24.62 -2.42 24.83
N PHE A 231 -23.68 -2.49 23.87
CA PHE A 231 -23.95 -2.17 22.47
C PHE A 231 -24.99 -3.07 21.78
N ALA A 232 -25.22 -4.29 22.27
CA ALA A 232 -26.23 -5.20 21.73
C ALA A 232 -27.65 -4.93 22.24
N ASP A 233 -27.84 -3.97 23.15
CA ASP A 233 -29.16 -3.62 23.64
C ASP A 233 -30.01 -2.96 22.53
N SER A 234 -31.27 -3.38 22.39
CA SER A 234 -32.15 -2.92 21.30
C SER A 234 -32.42 -1.42 21.34
N GLY A 235 -32.25 -0.76 22.50
CA GLY A 235 -32.38 0.68 22.65
C GLY A 235 -31.07 1.46 22.47
N VAL A 236 -29.99 0.84 21.99
CA VAL A 236 -28.70 1.49 21.72
C VAL A 236 -28.50 1.59 20.21
N VAL A 237 -28.29 2.82 19.74
CA VAL A 237 -27.95 3.13 18.35
C VAL A 237 -26.53 3.69 18.33
N THR A 238 -25.69 3.13 17.46
CA THR A 238 -24.28 3.54 17.33
C THR A 238 -24.08 4.21 15.98
N LEU A 239 -23.56 5.43 16.01
CA LEU A 239 -23.27 6.23 14.83
C LEU A 239 -21.77 6.55 14.79
N ASP A 240 -21.13 6.22 13.68
CA ASP A 240 -19.77 6.65 13.36
C ASP A 240 -19.81 7.66 12.19
N PRO A 241 -19.76 8.98 12.48
CA PRO A 241 -19.89 10.01 11.45
C PRO A 241 -18.68 10.14 10.54
N ALA A 242 -17.56 9.49 10.87
CA ALA A 242 -16.32 9.49 10.09
C ALA A 242 -15.77 8.05 10.01
N ALA A 243 -16.62 7.14 9.51
CA ALA A 243 -16.39 5.71 9.61
C ALA A 243 -15.09 5.26 8.93
N GLY A 244 -14.67 5.95 7.86
CA GLY A 244 -13.40 5.67 7.19
C GLY A 244 -13.29 4.19 6.80
N THR A 245 -12.35 3.46 7.40
CA THR A 245 -12.14 2.01 7.21
C THR A 245 -13.13 1.11 7.97
N GLY A 246 -14.12 1.68 8.66
CA GLY A 246 -15.16 0.98 9.42
C GLY A 246 -14.67 0.37 10.73
N THR A 247 -13.50 0.74 11.23
CA THR A 247 -12.84 0.06 12.35
C THR A 247 -13.60 0.19 13.67
N TYR A 248 -14.23 1.33 13.97
CA TYR A 248 -15.07 1.43 15.17
C TYR A 248 -16.31 0.56 15.07
N LEU A 249 -16.99 0.55 13.91
CA LEU A 249 -18.16 -0.29 13.70
C LEU A 249 -17.80 -1.78 13.83
N LEU A 250 -16.68 -2.21 13.23
CA LEU A 250 -16.18 -3.58 13.36
C LEU A 250 -15.81 -3.92 14.82
N GLY A 251 -15.12 -3.01 15.52
CA GLY A 251 -14.76 -3.16 16.93
C GLY A 251 -15.98 -3.29 17.84
N VAL A 252 -17.04 -2.52 17.57
CA VAL A 252 -18.33 -2.62 18.28
C VAL A 252 -19.00 -3.96 18.01
N ILE A 253 -19.03 -4.42 16.74
CA ILE A 253 -19.61 -5.73 16.37
C ILE A 253 -18.86 -6.85 17.10
N GLN A 254 -17.54 -6.89 17.02
CA GLN A 254 -16.73 -7.95 17.64
C GLN A 254 -16.92 -7.98 19.16
N HIS A 255 -16.89 -6.81 19.82
CA HIS A 255 -17.07 -6.70 21.27
C HIS A 255 -18.47 -7.14 21.72
N ALA A 256 -19.51 -6.65 21.03
CA ALA A 256 -20.90 -6.96 21.36
C ALA A 256 -21.22 -8.44 21.15
N LEU A 257 -20.80 -9.03 20.03
CA LEU A 257 -21.01 -10.45 19.76
C LEU A 257 -20.22 -11.34 20.72
N GLY A 258 -18.98 -10.96 21.07
CA GLY A 258 -18.17 -11.69 22.06
C GLY A 258 -18.84 -11.73 23.43
N ARG A 259 -19.52 -10.64 23.84
CA ARG A 259 -20.34 -10.64 25.07
C ARG A 259 -21.54 -11.57 24.97
N ILE A 260 -22.30 -11.49 23.88
CA ILE A 260 -23.48 -12.34 23.68
C ILE A 260 -23.08 -13.80 23.74
N GLU A 261 -21.98 -14.17 23.08
CA GLU A 261 -21.46 -15.54 23.13
C GLU A 261 -21.07 -15.95 24.56
N ALA A 262 -20.42 -15.06 25.32
CA ALA A 262 -20.02 -15.34 26.71
C ALA A 262 -21.20 -15.47 27.68
N GLU A 263 -22.27 -14.69 27.50
CA GLU A 263 -23.42 -14.64 28.42
C GLU A 263 -24.55 -15.60 28.04
N GLN A 264 -24.76 -15.82 26.74
CA GLN A 264 -25.93 -16.53 26.20
C GLN A 264 -25.57 -17.74 25.33
N GLY A 265 -24.27 -17.94 25.06
CA GLY A 265 -23.76 -19.05 24.25
C GLY A 265 -23.82 -18.79 22.73
N ALA A 266 -23.07 -19.58 21.98
CA ALA A 266 -22.87 -19.41 20.53
C ALA A 266 -24.17 -19.43 19.70
N GLY A 267 -25.22 -20.12 20.17
CA GLY A 267 -26.51 -20.22 19.48
C GLY A 267 -27.31 -18.90 19.42
N ALA A 268 -27.04 -17.95 20.32
CA ALA A 268 -27.74 -16.67 20.39
C ALA A 268 -27.13 -15.59 19.46
N VAL A 269 -25.89 -15.81 18.98
CA VAL A 269 -25.10 -14.82 18.23
C VAL A 269 -25.77 -14.41 16.92
N ALA A 270 -26.30 -15.36 16.15
CA ALA A 270 -26.88 -15.08 14.83
C ALA A 270 -28.11 -14.16 14.89
N GLY A 271 -28.99 -14.38 15.88
CA GLY A 271 -30.19 -13.57 16.08
C GLY A 271 -29.85 -12.14 16.52
N GLN A 272 -28.90 -12.00 17.45
CA GLN A 272 -28.49 -10.71 17.97
C GLN A 272 -27.59 -9.93 17.02
N ALA A 273 -26.80 -10.61 16.17
CA ALA A 273 -26.00 -9.96 15.12
C ALA A 273 -26.87 -9.20 14.12
N THR A 274 -28.04 -9.75 13.78
CA THR A 274 -28.99 -9.10 12.87
C THR A 274 -29.58 -7.84 13.49
N ALA A 275 -29.93 -7.90 14.78
CA ALA A 275 -30.47 -6.76 15.52
C ALA A 275 -29.41 -5.66 15.74
N LEU A 276 -28.17 -6.05 16.07
CA LEU A 276 -27.04 -5.13 16.22
C LEU A 276 -26.72 -4.40 14.91
N ALA A 277 -26.67 -5.12 13.79
CA ALA A 277 -26.39 -4.52 12.48
C ALA A 277 -27.45 -3.49 12.08
N ALA A 278 -28.72 -3.69 12.45
CA ALA A 278 -29.80 -2.74 12.18
C ALA A 278 -29.65 -1.41 12.95
N ASN A 279 -28.87 -1.40 14.03
CA ASN A 279 -28.65 -0.25 14.91
C ASN A 279 -27.26 0.39 14.76
N LEU A 280 -26.47 -0.04 13.77
CA LEU A 280 -25.13 0.48 13.47
C LEU A 280 -25.18 1.32 12.19
N TYR A 281 -24.71 2.56 12.28
CA TYR A 281 -24.68 3.51 11.18
C TYR A 281 -23.28 4.09 11.01
N GLY A 282 -22.80 4.18 9.78
CA GLY A 282 -21.55 4.84 9.43
C GLY A 282 -21.74 5.79 8.25
N SER A 283 -21.07 6.94 8.27
CA SER A 283 -20.96 7.83 7.10
C SER A 283 -19.48 8.16 6.82
N ASN A 284 -19.17 8.38 5.54
CA ASN A 284 -17.89 8.92 5.08
C ASN A 284 -18.02 10.42 4.81
#